data_AF-A0A965L3C4-F1
#
_entry.id   AF-A0A965L3C4-F1
#
_cell.length_a   1.000
_cell.length_b   1.000
_cell.length_c   1.000
_cell.angle_alpha   90.00
_cell.angle_beta   90.00
_cell.angle_gamma   90.00
#
_symmetry.space_group_name_H-M   'P 1'
#
loop_
_entity.id
_entity.type
_entity.pdbx_description
1 polymer ?
#
loop_
_entity_poly.entity_id
_entity_poly.type
_entity_poly.pdbx_seq_one_letter_code
_entity_poly.pdbx_strand_id
1 'polypeptide(L)'
;RVFDPIQEEVEEESAEEEETEVEETVFSPVFEMEASEEIEEVEKEIPNFEFDKEISINEAFAKTITFGLNDRIAFEKQLFAGSSEDLNRVVSQLSTFDTFEEAQNFIDDMVKPDYDNWEGKDEYVTRFMEIVEKKFA
;
A
#
# COMPACT_ATOMS: atom_id res chain seq x y z
N ARG A 1 44.62 -22.74 -39.30
CA ARG A 1 44.65 -21.28 -39.13
C ARG A 1 43.96 -21.00 -37.82
N VAL A 2 44.74 -20.59 -36.83
CA VAL A 2 44.29 -20.11 -35.53
C VAL A 2 44.00 -18.63 -35.73
N PHE A 3 42.83 -18.15 -35.34
CA PHE A 3 42.57 -16.72 -35.12
C PHE A 3 41.62 -16.60 -33.92
N ASP A 4 42.14 -15.91 -32.92
CA ASP A 4 41.66 -15.71 -31.57
C ASP A 4 40.28 -15.00 -31.45
N PRO A 5 39.61 -15.18 -30.29
CA PRO A 5 38.43 -14.41 -29.88
C PRO A 5 38.84 -13.08 -29.21
N ILE A 6 38.16 -11.99 -29.56
CA ILE A 6 38.22 -10.67 -28.89
C ILE A 6 36.78 -10.12 -28.86
N GLN A 7 36.13 -10.12 -27.69
CA GLN A 7 36.07 -9.06 -26.65
C GLN A 7 35.03 -7.97 -26.96
N GLU A 8 33.99 -7.98 -26.12
CA GLU A 8 33.46 -6.82 -25.37
C GLU A 8 33.49 -5.46 -26.06
N GLU A 9 32.32 -5.01 -26.52
CA GLU A 9 31.99 -3.58 -26.52
C GLU A 9 30.66 -3.41 -25.78
N VAL A 10 30.81 -2.87 -24.57
CA VAL A 10 29.82 -2.22 -23.74
C VAL A 10 29.10 -1.14 -24.55
N GLU A 11 27.77 -1.19 -24.58
CA GLU A 11 26.97 -0.01 -24.88
C GLU A 11 26.39 0.47 -23.54
N GLU A 12 27.10 1.45 -22.98
CA GLU A 12 26.61 2.33 -21.93
C GLU A 12 25.53 3.24 -22.52
N GLU A 13 24.36 3.25 -21.90
CA GLU A 13 23.47 4.43 -21.89
C GLU A 13 22.91 4.50 -20.47
N SER A 14 23.69 5.13 -19.59
CA SER A 14 23.58 6.52 -19.17
C SER A 14 22.26 6.80 -18.45
N ALA A 15 22.40 7.02 -17.16
CA ALA A 15 21.40 7.67 -16.32
C ALA A 15 20.92 8.96 -16.97
N GLU A 16 19.62 9.22 -16.86
CA GLU A 16 19.14 10.59 -16.79
C GLU A 16 18.24 10.71 -15.56
N GLU A 17 18.72 11.59 -14.70
CA GLU A 17 18.18 12.04 -13.45
C GLU A 17 17.14 13.10 -13.80
N GLU A 18 15.89 12.94 -13.38
CA GLU A 18 14.96 14.07 -13.38
C GLU A 18 14.62 14.41 -11.93
N GLU A 19 15.45 15.30 -11.39
CA GLU A 19 15.18 16.08 -10.20
C GLU A 19 14.37 17.33 -10.56
N THR A 20 13.63 17.83 -9.57
CA THR A 20 12.96 19.15 -9.49
C THR A 20 11.63 19.24 -10.26
N GLU A 21 10.53 19.71 -9.69
CA GLU A 21 10.39 20.98 -8.99
C GLU A 21 9.21 20.94 -8.00
N VAL A 22 9.49 21.35 -6.76
CA VAL A 22 8.51 21.60 -5.71
C VAL A 22 7.81 22.93 -6.00
N GLU A 23 6.57 22.90 -6.49
CA GLU A 23 5.73 24.10 -6.47
C GLU A 23 5.14 24.31 -5.07
N GLU A 24 5.86 25.13 -4.31
CA GLU A 24 5.41 25.81 -3.11
C GLU A 24 4.35 26.87 -3.50
N THR A 25 3.08 26.46 -3.61
CA THR A 25 2.00 27.45 -3.69
C THR A 25 1.70 28.01 -2.30
N VAL A 26 2.42 29.07 -1.95
CA VAL A 26 2.11 30.00 -0.85
C VAL A 26 0.78 30.71 -1.11
N PHE A 27 -0.34 30.09 -0.76
CA PHE A 27 -1.61 30.80 -0.71
C PHE A 27 -1.71 31.59 0.60
N SER A 28 -1.22 32.83 0.57
CA SER A 28 -1.51 33.82 1.62
C SER A 28 -3.00 34.16 1.64
N PRO A 29 -3.70 34.01 2.77
CA PRO A 29 -5.11 34.35 2.86
C PRO A 29 -5.29 35.88 2.90
N VAL A 30 -5.78 36.47 1.80
CA VAL A 30 -6.33 37.83 1.84
C VAL A 30 -7.74 37.74 2.43
N PHE A 31 -7.81 38.00 3.73
CA PHE A 31 -9.02 38.15 4.51
C PHE A 31 -9.62 39.52 4.21
N GLU A 32 -10.58 39.59 3.28
CA GLU A 32 -11.44 40.76 3.10
C GLU A 32 -12.63 40.63 4.07
N MET A 33 -12.55 41.42 5.14
CA MET A 33 -13.51 41.49 6.23
C MET A 33 -14.65 42.43 5.85
N GLU A 34 -15.68 41.88 5.19
CA GLU A 34 -16.97 42.53 5.05
C GLU A 34 -17.80 42.21 6.30
N ALA A 35 -17.98 43.22 7.14
CA ALA A 35 -18.67 43.14 8.40
C ALA A 35 -20.19 43.02 8.23
N SER A 36 -20.80 42.40 9.25
CA SER A 36 -22.24 42.31 9.57
C SER A 36 -23.06 41.27 8.80
N GLU A 37 -23.05 40.04 9.31
CA GLU A 37 -24.32 39.33 9.53
C GLU A 37 -24.25 38.52 10.84
N GLU A 38 -25.38 38.50 11.50
CA GLU A 38 -25.70 37.99 12.83
C GLU A 38 -25.18 36.55 13.05
N ILE A 39 -24.29 36.35 14.04
CA ILE A 39 -23.89 35.00 14.48
C ILE A 39 -25.03 34.39 15.29
N GLU A 40 -25.92 33.69 14.60
CA GLU A 40 -26.80 32.72 15.24
C GLU A 40 -25.91 31.57 15.76
N GLU A 41 -25.85 31.42 17.09
CA GLU A 41 -25.13 30.32 17.75
C GLU A 41 -25.78 28.98 17.38
N VAL A 42 -25.38 28.43 16.24
CA VAL A 42 -25.63 27.03 15.93
C VAL A 42 -24.59 26.23 16.70
N GLU A 43 -24.97 25.70 17.85
CA GLU A 43 -24.33 24.53 18.46
C GLU A 43 -24.31 23.43 17.39
N LYS A 44 -23.24 23.38 16.61
CA LYS A 44 -22.93 22.22 15.79
C LYS A 44 -22.47 21.15 16.76
N GLU A 45 -23.46 20.41 17.24
CA GLU A 45 -23.32 19.14 17.92
C GLU A 45 -22.25 18.33 17.18
N ILE A 46 -21.12 18.12 17.84
CA ILE A 46 -20.08 17.23 17.33
C ILE A 46 -20.78 15.88 17.15
N PRO A 47 -20.88 15.32 15.93
CA PRO A 47 -21.54 14.04 15.75
C PRO A 47 -20.83 13.06 16.68
N ASN A 48 -21.60 12.48 17.60
CA ASN A 48 -21.13 11.45 18.52
C ASN A 48 -20.68 10.28 17.64
N PHE A 49 -19.38 10.26 17.31
CA PHE A 49 -18.77 9.15 16.59
C PHE A 49 -18.77 7.99 17.58
N GLU A 50 -19.84 7.21 17.55
CA GLU A 50 -19.91 5.94 18.25
C GLU A 50 -18.79 5.09 17.65
N PHE A 51 -17.65 5.04 18.36
CA PHE A 51 -16.63 4.03 18.12
C PHE A 51 -17.30 2.70 18.42
N ASP A 52 -17.87 2.10 17.37
CA ASP A 52 -18.49 0.78 17.44
C ASP A 52 -17.43 -0.18 17.99
N LYS A 53 -17.72 -0.68 19.19
CA LYS A 53 -17.02 -1.76 19.89
C LYS A 53 -15.52 -1.51 20.09
N GLU A 54 -15.15 -1.20 21.33
CA GLU A 54 -13.76 -1.23 21.79
C GLU A 54 -13.17 -2.63 21.55
N ILE A 55 -12.59 -2.84 20.37
CA ILE A 55 -11.84 -4.05 20.04
C ILE A 55 -10.68 -4.05 21.04
N SER A 56 -10.70 -5.01 21.97
CA SER A 56 -9.61 -5.15 22.93
C SER A 56 -8.29 -5.21 22.16
N ILE A 57 -7.26 -4.49 22.60
CA ILE A 57 -5.93 -4.48 21.97
C ILE A 57 -5.45 -5.91 21.67
N ASN A 58 -5.79 -6.86 22.56
CA ASN A 58 -5.50 -8.28 22.39
C ASN A 58 -6.26 -8.93 21.23
N GLU A 59 -7.49 -8.52 20.95
CA GLU A 59 -8.27 -8.95 19.79
C GLU A 59 -7.75 -8.32 18.50
N ALA A 60 -7.37 -7.03 18.53
CA ALA A 60 -6.78 -6.36 17.38
C ALA A 60 -5.43 -7.00 16.98
N PHE A 61 -4.60 -7.35 17.97
CA PHE A 61 -3.32 -8.01 17.72
C PHE A 61 -3.50 -9.46 17.23
N ALA A 62 -4.48 -10.20 17.77
CA ALA A 62 -4.78 -11.56 17.33
C ALA A 62 -5.28 -11.60 15.87
N LYS A 63 -5.95 -10.54 15.39
CA LYS A 63 -6.44 -10.42 14.01
C LYS A 63 -5.41 -9.85 13.03
N THR A 64 -4.20 -9.51 13.48
CA THR A 64 -3.17 -8.95 12.59
C THR A 64 -2.48 -10.04 11.78
N ILE A 65 -2.41 -9.88 10.46
CA ILE A 65 -1.67 -10.79 9.58
C ILE A 65 -0.17 -10.59 9.83
N THR A 66 0.53 -11.65 10.24
CA THR A 66 1.98 -11.61 10.50
C THR A 66 2.71 -12.51 9.51
N PHE A 67 3.78 -11.98 8.91
CA PHE A 67 4.64 -12.71 7.99
C PHE A 67 5.98 -13.05 8.64
N GLY A 68 6.53 -14.22 8.30
CA GLY A 68 7.93 -14.51 8.56
C GLY A 68 8.84 -13.52 7.79
N LEU A 69 10.05 -13.27 8.30
CA LEU A 69 10.99 -12.33 7.66
C LEU A 69 11.29 -12.71 6.21
N ASN A 70 11.52 -14.01 5.94
CA ASN A 70 11.81 -14.50 4.60
C ASN A 70 10.61 -14.34 3.66
N ASP A 71 9.40 -14.63 4.15
CA ASP A 71 8.17 -14.48 3.37
C ASP A 71 7.92 -13.02 3.04
N ARG A 72 8.09 -12.12 4.02
CA ARG A 72 7.95 -10.68 3.82
C ARG A 72 8.90 -10.16 2.72
N ILE A 73 10.19 -10.49 2.80
CA ILE A 73 11.19 -10.07 1.81
C ILE A 73 10.85 -10.66 0.43
N ALA A 74 10.38 -11.91 0.39
CA ALA A 74 10.00 -12.57 -0.86
C ALA A 74 8.77 -11.91 -1.50
N PHE A 75 7.70 -11.65 -0.74
CA PHE A 75 6.49 -11.01 -1.24
C PHE A 75 6.76 -9.59 -1.70
N GLU A 76 7.52 -8.81 -0.94
CA GLU A 76 7.91 -7.46 -1.33
C GLU A 76 8.58 -7.46 -2.70
N LYS A 77 9.60 -8.30 -2.91
CA LYS A 77 10.36 -8.33 -4.17
C LYS A 77 9.59 -8.95 -5.32
N GLN A 78 8.83 -10.02 -5.07
CA GLN A 78 8.17 -10.78 -6.12
C GLN A 78 6.79 -10.20 -6.43
N LEU A 79 5.95 -9.98 -5.41
CA LEU A 79 4.56 -9.59 -5.61
C LEU A 79 4.36 -8.06 -5.66
N PHE A 80 5.22 -7.28 -4.99
CA PHE A 80 5.03 -5.83 -4.84
C PHE A 80 6.16 -5.00 -5.46
N ALA A 81 6.91 -5.56 -6.43
CA ALA A 81 7.98 -4.87 -7.15
C ALA A 81 9.08 -4.22 -6.27
N GLY A 82 9.29 -4.75 -5.05
CA GLY A 82 10.22 -4.19 -4.07
C GLY A 82 9.62 -3.11 -3.16
N SER A 83 8.32 -2.84 -3.26
CA SER A 83 7.62 -1.83 -2.46
C SER A 83 7.17 -2.41 -1.13
N SER A 84 7.97 -2.15 -0.08
CA SER A 84 7.59 -2.50 1.29
C SER A 84 6.34 -1.75 1.77
N GLU A 85 6.14 -0.53 1.26
CA GLU A 85 5.02 0.35 1.62
C GLU A 85 3.69 -0.23 1.12
N ASP A 86 3.65 -0.68 -0.14
CA ASP A 86 2.45 -1.28 -0.71
C ASP A 86 2.07 -2.59 -0.03
N LEU A 87 3.06 -3.45 0.27
CA LEU A 87 2.82 -4.66 1.06
C LEU A 87 2.17 -4.29 2.40
N ASN A 88 2.70 -3.30 3.12
CA ASN A 88 2.12 -2.88 4.41
C ASN A 88 0.71 -2.31 4.26
N ARG A 89 0.45 -1.53 3.20
CA ARG A 89 -0.87 -0.96 2.91
C ARG A 89 -1.90 -2.05 2.62
N VAL A 90 -1.57 -2.98 1.72
CA VAL A 90 -2.42 -4.14 1.39
C VAL A 90 -2.67 -4.98 2.63
N VAL A 91 -1.65 -5.25 3.44
CA VAL A 91 -1.79 -6.05 4.68
C VAL A 91 -2.65 -5.35 5.71
N SER A 92 -2.51 -4.03 5.86
CA SER A 92 -3.35 -3.23 6.74
C SER A 92 -4.81 -3.30 6.31
N GLN A 93 -5.06 -3.21 5.00
CA GLN A 93 -6.40 -3.37 4.45
C GLN A 93 -6.94 -4.80 4.63
N LEU A 94 -6.12 -5.83 4.40
CA LEU A 94 -6.53 -7.22 4.61
C LEU A 94 -6.88 -7.51 6.08
N SER A 95 -6.26 -6.79 7.01
CA SER A 95 -6.53 -6.93 8.44
C SER A 95 -7.90 -6.36 8.84
N THR A 96 -8.46 -5.41 8.07
CA THR A 96 -9.77 -4.80 8.36
C THR A 96 -10.96 -5.62 7.85
N PHE A 97 -10.75 -6.56 6.92
CA PHE A 97 -11.81 -7.46 6.47
C PHE A 97 -12.18 -8.50 7.53
N ASP A 98 -13.43 -8.93 7.51
CA ASP A 98 -13.98 -9.96 8.40
C ASP A 98 -13.94 -11.36 7.79
N THR A 99 -13.96 -11.47 6.45
CA THR A 99 -13.98 -12.76 5.75
C THR A 99 -12.83 -12.92 4.75
N PHE A 100 -12.42 -14.18 4.52
CA PHE A 100 -11.40 -14.49 3.52
C PHE A 100 -11.88 -14.20 2.09
N GLU A 101 -13.17 -14.37 1.80
CA GLU A 101 -13.74 -14.11 0.47
C GLU A 101 -13.60 -12.63 0.09
N GLU A 102 -13.89 -11.71 1.02
CA GLU A 102 -13.69 -10.27 0.79
C GLU A 102 -12.21 -9.91 0.56
N ALA A 103 -11.32 -10.49 1.37
CA ALA A 103 -9.89 -10.34 1.22
C ALA A 103 -9.38 -10.85 -0.14
N GLN A 104 -9.87 -12.00 -0.60
CA GLN A 104 -9.53 -12.58 -1.88
C GLN A 104 -10.01 -11.71 -3.04
N ASN A 105 -11.26 -11.28 -3.03
CA ASN A 105 -11.80 -10.39 -4.07
C ASN A 105 -11.01 -9.08 -4.13
N PHE A 106 -10.67 -8.48 -2.99
CA PHE A 106 -9.83 -7.28 -2.97
C PHE A 106 -8.46 -7.52 -3.63
N ILE A 107 -7.83 -8.66 -3.35
CA ILE A 107 -6.55 -9.01 -3.97
C ILE A 107 -6.72 -9.19 -5.49
N ASP A 108 -7.75 -9.91 -5.92
CA ASP A 108 -7.98 -10.24 -7.33
C ASP A 108 -8.39 -9.04 -8.17
N ASP A 109 -9.28 -8.18 -7.65
CA ASP A 109 -9.82 -7.03 -8.37
C ASP A 109 -8.97 -5.76 -8.26
N MET A 110 -8.24 -5.57 -7.16
CA MET A 110 -7.54 -4.30 -6.89
C MET A 110 -6.02 -4.43 -6.78
N VAL A 111 -5.49 -5.54 -6.25
CA VAL A 111 -4.03 -5.66 -6.02
C VAL A 111 -3.33 -6.32 -7.20
N LYS A 112 -3.77 -7.50 -7.61
CA LYS A 112 -3.19 -8.24 -8.74
C LYS A 112 -3.06 -7.42 -10.03
N PRO A 113 -4.09 -6.69 -10.50
CA PRO A 113 -3.96 -5.93 -11.75
C PRO A 113 -2.93 -4.81 -11.68
N ASP A 114 -2.61 -4.30 -10.49
CA ASP A 114 -1.59 -3.27 -10.28
C ASP A 114 -0.15 -3.82 -10.37
N TYR A 115 0.04 -5.14 -10.27
CA TYR A 115 1.34 -5.81 -10.26
C TYR A 115 1.47 -6.93 -11.32
N ASP A 116 1.11 -6.61 -12.57
CA ASP A 116 1.20 -7.53 -13.72
C ASP A 116 0.47 -8.87 -13.49
N ASN A 117 -0.64 -8.86 -12.75
CA ASN A 117 -1.42 -10.04 -12.36
C ASN A 117 -0.59 -11.13 -11.63
N TRP A 118 0.59 -10.77 -11.11
CA TRP A 118 1.57 -11.69 -10.53
C TRP A 118 1.95 -12.86 -11.44
N GLU A 119 1.97 -12.63 -12.76
CA GLU A 119 2.27 -13.67 -13.75
C GLU A 119 3.64 -14.32 -13.49
N GLY A 120 3.69 -15.66 -13.51
CA GLY A 120 4.91 -16.44 -13.30
C GLY A 120 5.42 -16.49 -11.86
N LYS A 121 4.65 -15.97 -10.89
CA LYS A 121 5.01 -15.92 -9.46
C LYS A 121 4.07 -16.78 -8.59
N ASP A 122 3.42 -17.77 -9.18
CA ASP A 122 2.36 -18.60 -8.58
C ASP A 122 2.75 -19.21 -7.22
N GLU A 123 4.02 -19.61 -7.04
CA GLU A 123 4.52 -20.15 -5.78
C GLU A 123 4.44 -19.13 -4.64
N TYR A 124 4.80 -17.87 -4.92
CA TYR A 124 4.72 -16.77 -3.95
C TYR A 124 3.28 -16.35 -3.71
N VAL A 125 2.45 -16.31 -4.75
CA VAL A 125 1.02 -16.00 -4.65
C VAL A 125 0.32 -17.02 -3.75
N THR A 126 0.55 -18.31 -4.00
CA THR A 126 -0.04 -19.39 -3.20
C THR A 126 0.34 -19.23 -1.73
N ARG A 127 1.63 -19.01 -1.43
CA ARG A 127 2.11 -18.82 -0.06
C ARG A 127 1.53 -17.57 0.60
N PHE A 128 1.40 -16.48 -0.15
CA PHE A 128 0.79 -15.25 0.35
C PHE A 128 -0.67 -15.50 0.73
N MET A 129 -1.45 -16.12 -0.15
CA MET A 129 -2.85 -16.44 0.08
C MET A 129 -3.05 -17.42 1.24
N GLU A 130 -2.18 -18.43 1.40
CA GLU A 130 -2.22 -19.36 2.55
C GLU A 130 -2.04 -18.64 3.90
N ILE A 131 -1.18 -17.62 3.95
CA ILE A 131 -0.96 -16.84 5.18
C ILE A 131 -2.15 -15.92 5.44
N VAL A 132 -2.71 -15.32 4.39
CA VAL A 132 -3.93 -14.51 4.49
C VAL A 132 -5.09 -15.36 4.98
N GLU A 133 -5.33 -16.54 4.40
CA GLU A 133 -6.39 -17.47 4.79
C GLU A 133 -6.29 -17.86 6.28
N LYS A 134 -5.07 -18.13 6.77
CA LYS A 134 -4.84 -18.49 8.19
C LYS A 134 -5.27 -17.42 9.19
N LYS A 135 -5.39 -16.15 8.79
CA LYS A 135 -5.91 -15.09 9.68
C LYS A 135 -7.41 -15.22 9.90
N PHE A 136 -8.14 -15.86 8.99
CA PHE A 136 -9.59 -16.00 9.02
C PHE A 136 -10.05 -17.40 9.47
N ALA A 137 -9.12 -18.35 9.67
CA ALA A 137 -9.37 -19.71 10.15
C ALA A 137 -9.34 -19.79 11.68
#